data_AF-A0A329M7Z4-F1
#
_entry.id   AF-A0A329M7Z4-F1
#
_cell.length_a   1.000
_cell.length_b   1.000
_cell.length_c   1.000
_cell.angle_alpha   90.00
_cell.angle_beta   90.00
_cell.angle_gamma   90.00
#
_symmetry.space_group_name_H-M   'P 1'
#
loop_
_entity.id
_entity.type
_entity.pdbx_description
1 polymer ?
#
loop_
_entity_poly.entity_id
_entity_poly.type
_entity_poly.pdbx_seq_one_letter_code
_entity_poly.pdbx_strand_id
1 'polypeptide(L)'
;MYSGINQLRPGCGPISEDPRLTEAAQWHADDMLRNGVSGHIGSDGSSPQARITAAGYRSRYSGEIVFWGTGSAATAKEALDMWMQSPPHRDIILNCAYNAGGFATAWDGNKMTAVGDFAAS
;
A
#
# COMPACT_ATOMS: atom_id res chain seq x y z
N MET A 1 -2.56 -3.98 -8.89
CA MET A 1 -1.38 -3.91 -8.00
C MET A 1 -0.70 -5.25 -7.80
N TYR A 2 -1.36 -6.28 -7.25
CA TYR A 2 -0.75 -7.60 -6.95
C TYR A 2 0.13 -8.20 -8.06
N SER A 3 -0.37 -8.32 -9.29
CA SER A 3 0.40 -8.88 -10.40
C SER A 3 1.70 -8.10 -10.65
N GLY A 4 1.64 -6.77 -10.66
CA GLY A 4 2.82 -5.91 -10.82
C GLY A 4 3.80 -6.06 -9.66
N ILE A 5 3.31 -6.05 -8.41
CA ILE A 5 4.16 -6.26 -7.23
C ILE A 5 4.85 -7.64 -7.29
N ASN A 6 4.12 -8.69 -7.61
CA ASN A 6 4.66 -10.06 -7.68
C ASN A 6 5.68 -10.23 -8.81
N GLN A 7 5.49 -9.56 -9.96
CA GLN A 7 6.48 -9.53 -11.05
C GLN A 7 7.78 -8.81 -10.67
N LEU A 8 7.73 -7.84 -9.75
CA LEU A 8 8.90 -7.09 -9.29
C LEU A 8 9.77 -7.85 -8.28
N ARG A 9 9.27 -8.95 -7.71
CA ARG A 9 9.94 -9.76 -6.65
C ARG A 9 10.23 -11.21 -7.06
N PRO A 10 10.84 -11.50 -8.23
CA PRO A 10 10.98 -12.86 -8.75
C PRO A 10 11.83 -13.81 -7.89
N GLY A 11 12.68 -13.27 -7.00
CA GLY A 11 13.45 -14.05 -6.04
C GLY A 11 12.71 -14.40 -4.74
N CYS A 12 11.51 -13.84 -4.53
CA CYS A 12 10.67 -14.11 -3.39
C CYS A 12 9.45 -14.95 -3.79
N GLY A 13 8.80 -15.60 -2.81
CA GLY A 13 7.45 -16.12 -3.01
C GLY A 13 6.45 -14.97 -3.32
N PRO A 14 5.28 -15.27 -3.91
CA PRO A 14 4.27 -14.25 -4.17
C PRO A 14 3.72 -13.66 -2.86
N ILE A 15 3.29 -12.41 -2.91
CA ILE A 15 2.41 -11.83 -1.91
C ILE A 15 1.01 -12.43 -2.10
N SER A 16 0.52 -13.11 -1.07
CA SER A 16 -0.86 -13.57 -0.97
C SER A 16 -1.77 -12.43 -0.53
N GLU A 17 -2.92 -12.29 -1.17
CA GLU A 17 -3.95 -11.33 -0.76
C GLU A 17 -4.55 -11.71 0.60
N ASP A 18 -4.63 -10.74 1.51
CA ASP A 18 -5.42 -10.86 2.74
C ASP A 18 -6.47 -9.73 2.80
N PRO A 19 -7.77 -10.04 2.93
CA PRO A 19 -8.83 -9.05 2.88
C PRO A 19 -8.75 -8.02 4.02
N ARG A 20 -8.15 -8.37 5.17
CA ARG A 20 -7.99 -7.45 6.30
C ARG A 20 -6.91 -6.41 6.03
N LEU A 21 -5.84 -6.80 5.33
CA LEU A 21 -4.82 -5.86 4.86
C LEU A 21 -5.41 -4.96 3.76
N THR A 22 -6.25 -5.50 2.88
CA THR A 22 -6.95 -4.70 1.86
C THR A 22 -7.89 -3.68 2.51
N GLU A 23 -8.59 -4.05 3.59
CA GLU A 23 -9.44 -3.13 4.36
C GLU A 23 -8.63 -1.97 4.97
N ALA A 24 -7.50 -2.28 5.61
CA ALA A 24 -6.60 -1.28 6.17
C ALA A 24 -6.06 -0.32 5.09
N ALA A 25 -5.62 -0.86 3.95
CA ALA A 25 -5.14 -0.09 2.82
C ALA A 25 -6.24 0.79 2.20
N GLN A 26 -7.47 0.28 2.07
CA GLN A 26 -8.59 1.03 1.51
C GLN A 26 -8.98 2.19 2.41
N TRP A 27 -9.01 1.97 3.73
CA TRP A 27 -9.25 3.06 4.68
C TRP A 27 -8.24 4.18 4.47
N HIS A 28 -6.94 3.86 4.41
CA HIS A 28 -5.93 4.90 4.23
C HIS A 28 -5.98 5.57 2.85
N ALA A 29 -6.24 4.81 1.78
CA ALA A 29 -6.39 5.37 0.44
C ALA A 29 -7.53 6.39 0.37
N ASP A 30 -8.68 6.06 0.98
CA ASP A 30 -9.82 6.95 1.11
C ASP A 30 -9.49 8.19 1.94
N ASP A 31 -8.77 8.02 3.05
CA ASP A 31 -8.36 9.12 3.94
C ASP A 31 -7.40 10.10 3.22
N MET A 32 -6.40 9.58 2.52
CA MET A 32 -5.48 10.38 1.70
C MET A 32 -6.21 11.17 0.59
N LEU A 33 -7.27 10.58 0.03
CA LEU A 33 -8.05 11.24 -1.00
C LEU A 33 -8.93 12.35 -0.40
N ARG A 34 -9.71 12.02 0.64
CA ARG A 34 -10.74 12.91 1.22
C ARG A 34 -10.14 14.02 2.09
N ASN A 35 -9.10 13.71 2.87
CA ASN A 35 -8.57 14.60 3.90
C ASN A 35 -7.20 15.20 3.52
N GLY A 36 -6.66 14.84 2.34
CA GLY A 36 -5.46 15.48 1.79
C GLY A 36 -4.15 15.10 2.47
N VAL A 37 -4.14 14.09 3.35
CA VAL A 37 -2.90 13.49 3.86
C VAL A 37 -2.17 12.77 2.73
N SER A 38 -0.83 12.82 2.74
CA SER A 38 0.01 12.33 1.64
C SER A 38 1.10 11.34 2.07
N GLY A 39 1.12 10.98 3.36
CA GLY A 39 2.09 10.06 3.95
C GLY A 39 1.42 8.89 4.67
N HIS A 40 2.16 8.25 5.56
CA HIS A 40 1.73 7.02 6.25
C HIS A 40 0.78 7.26 7.44
N ILE A 41 0.78 8.47 7.99
CA ILE A 41 -0.05 8.81 9.14
C ILE A 41 -1.39 9.35 8.64
N GLY A 42 -2.48 8.72 9.11
CA GLY A 42 -3.84 9.12 8.77
C GLY A 42 -4.21 10.48 9.38
N SER A 43 -5.27 11.08 8.86
CA SER A 43 -5.82 12.35 9.35
C SER A 43 -6.30 12.26 10.80
N ASP A 44 -6.64 11.06 11.27
CA ASP A 44 -6.99 10.72 12.65
C ASP A 44 -5.77 10.38 13.54
N GLY A 45 -4.56 10.48 13.00
CA GLY A 45 -3.31 10.12 13.68
C GLY A 45 -2.99 8.62 13.65
N SER A 46 -3.79 7.78 12.98
CA SER A 46 -3.53 6.35 12.87
C SER A 46 -2.22 6.07 12.11
N SER A 47 -1.45 5.10 12.61
CA SER A 47 -0.33 4.51 11.88
C SER A 47 -0.79 3.33 11.02
N PRO A 48 0.01 2.86 10.05
CA PRO A 48 -0.33 1.67 9.26
C PRO A 48 -0.60 0.45 10.13
N GLN A 49 0.26 0.21 11.13
CA GLN A 49 0.06 -0.87 12.10
C GLN A 49 -1.25 -0.73 12.88
N ALA A 50 -1.65 0.49 13.24
CA ALA A 50 -2.92 0.72 13.94
C ALA A 50 -4.11 0.34 13.06
N ARG A 51 -4.10 0.73 11.77
CA ARG A 51 -5.15 0.36 10.79
C ARG A 51 -5.18 -1.15 10.52
N ILE A 52 -4.03 -1.78 10.31
CA ILE A 52 -3.89 -3.24 10.16
C ILE A 52 -4.47 -3.98 11.37
N THR A 53 -4.15 -3.51 12.58
CA THR A 53 -4.68 -4.10 13.83
C THR A 53 -6.19 -3.90 13.96
N ALA A 54 -6.70 -2.72 13.59
CA ALA A 54 -8.12 -2.41 13.62
C ALA A 54 -8.94 -3.26 12.64
N ALA A 55 -8.39 -3.57 11.46
CA ALA A 55 -8.95 -4.52 10.50
C ALA A 55 -8.85 -6.00 10.95
N GLY A 56 -8.31 -6.26 12.15
CA GLY A 56 -8.25 -7.60 12.73
C GLY A 56 -7.09 -8.47 12.21
N TYR A 57 -6.12 -7.90 11.51
CA TYR A 57 -4.90 -8.60 11.12
C TYR A 57 -3.85 -8.47 12.24
N ARG A 58 -3.30 -9.60 12.70
CA ARG A 58 -2.33 -9.63 13.80
C ARG A 58 -0.94 -9.97 13.26
N SER A 59 -0.15 -8.94 12.97
CA SER A 59 1.29 -9.08 12.76
C SER A 59 2.01 -7.92 13.43
N ARG A 60 3.24 -8.17 13.88
CA ARG A 60 4.15 -7.14 14.42
C ARG A 60 5.21 -6.73 13.41
N TYR A 61 5.17 -7.31 12.21
CA TYR A 61 6.13 -7.06 11.17
C TYR A 61 5.38 -6.77 9.87
N SER A 62 5.13 -5.47 9.66
CA SER A 62 4.41 -4.94 8.51
C SER A 62 5.16 -3.76 7.89
N GLY A 63 4.89 -3.51 6.62
CA GLY A 63 5.35 -2.32 5.91
C GLY A 63 4.20 -1.70 5.09
N GLU A 64 4.28 -0.41 4.81
CA GLU A 64 3.31 0.28 3.97
C GLU A 64 4.02 1.06 2.86
N ILE A 65 3.46 1.04 1.67
CA ILE A 65 3.82 1.94 0.56
C ILE A 65 2.60 2.78 0.20
N VAL A 66 2.82 4.07 -0.07
CA VAL A 66 1.75 5.00 -0.43
C VAL A 66 2.09 5.76 -1.71
N PHE A 67 1.08 6.13 -2.47
CA PHE A 67 1.21 6.92 -3.69
C PHE A 67 0.02 7.85 -3.84
N TRP A 68 0.23 8.99 -4.48
CA TRP A 68 -0.84 9.80 -5.05
C TRP A 68 -0.37 10.41 -6.37
N GLY A 69 -1.31 10.62 -7.29
CA GLY A 69 -1.07 11.26 -8.57
C GLY A 69 -2.32 11.94 -9.08
N THR A 70 -2.17 12.90 -9.99
CA THR A 70 -3.28 13.66 -10.57
C THR A 70 -3.26 13.62 -12.09
N GLY A 71 -4.41 13.77 -12.74
CA GLY A 71 -4.52 13.80 -14.20
C GLY A 71 -3.91 12.54 -14.83
N SER A 72 -3.02 12.72 -15.82
CA SER A 72 -2.37 11.60 -16.51
C SER A 72 -1.44 10.77 -15.62
N ALA A 73 -0.99 11.30 -14.47
CA ALA A 73 -0.17 10.58 -13.51
C ALA A 73 -0.98 9.71 -12.54
N ALA A 74 -2.32 9.82 -12.56
CA ALA A 74 -3.22 9.06 -11.69
C ALA A 74 -3.41 7.62 -12.18
N THR A 75 -2.32 6.83 -12.25
CA THR A 75 -2.35 5.45 -12.76
C THR A 75 -1.60 4.48 -11.87
N ALA A 76 -2.00 3.21 -11.91
CA ALA A 76 -1.31 2.13 -11.20
C ALA A 76 0.13 1.90 -11.69
N LYS A 77 0.42 2.20 -12.96
CA LYS A 77 1.77 2.09 -13.52
C LYS A 77 2.70 3.12 -12.87
N GLU A 78 2.27 4.38 -12.79
CA GLU A 78 3.05 5.44 -12.15
C GLU A 78 3.30 5.15 -10.66
N ALA A 79 2.31 4.55 -9.97
CA ALA A 79 2.50 4.09 -8.59
C ALA A 79 3.61 3.05 -8.48
N LEU A 80 3.58 2.00 -9.31
CA LEU A 80 4.61 0.95 -9.33
C LEU A 80 6.00 1.52 -9.68
N ASP A 81 6.08 2.39 -10.69
CA ASP A 81 7.33 3.01 -11.12
C ASP A 81 7.91 3.92 -10.03
N MET A 82 7.08 4.73 -9.38
CA MET A 82 7.49 5.60 -8.26
C MET A 82 7.98 4.78 -7.07
N TRP A 83 7.23 3.76 -6.65
CA TRP A 83 7.63 2.89 -5.55
C TRP A 83 8.95 2.19 -5.84
N MET A 84 9.17 1.73 -7.06
CA MET A 84 10.45 1.13 -7.42
C MET A 84 11.57 2.17 -7.53
N GLN A 85 11.32 3.45 -7.82
CA GLN A 85 12.36 4.49 -7.83
C GLN A 85 12.72 5.01 -6.43
N SER A 86 11.84 4.82 -5.45
CA SER A 86 12.06 5.18 -4.05
C SER A 86 12.77 4.03 -3.30
N PRO A 87 14.02 4.21 -2.81
CA PRO A 87 14.71 3.13 -2.09
C PRO A 87 13.92 2.57 -0.89
N PRO A 88 13.30 3.38 -0.02
CA PRO A 88 12.47 2.84 1.08
C PRO A 88 11.27 2.00 0.62
N HIS A 89 10.58 2.42 -0.45
CA HIS A 89 9.45 1.65 -0.97
C HIS A 89 9.90 0.38 -1.68
N ARG A 90 11.00 0.46 -2.46
CA ARG A 90 11.63 -0.68 -3.12
C ARG A 90 12.05 -1.73 -2.09
N ASP A 91 12.64 -1.33 -0.98
CA ASP A 91 13.07 -2.24 0.08
C ASP A 91 11.88 -3.01 0.68
N ILE A 92 10.72 -2.37 0.84
CA ILE A 92 9.48 -3.04 1.28
C ILE A 92 9.01 -4.07 0.24
N ILE A 93 8.93 -3.68 -1.04
CA ILE A 93 8.45 -4.55 -2.13
C ILE A 93 9.33 -5.81 -2.26
N LEU A 94 10.66 -5.64 -2.15
CA LEU A 94 11.66 -6.70 -2.33
C LEU A 94 11.95 -7.49 -1.04
N ASN A 95 11.31 -7.17 0.08
CA ASN A 95 11.50 -7.90 1.32
C ASN A 95 10.80 -9.27 1.27
N CYS A 96 11.59 -10.33 1.09
CA CYS A 96 11.05 -11.69 1.00
C CYS A 96 10.44 -12.22 2.31
N ALA A 97 10.61 -11.52 3.45
CA ALA A 97 9.92 -11.89 4.69
C ALA A 97 8.42 -11.57 4.64
N TYR A 98 8.00 -10.63 3.78
CA TYR A 98 6.57 -10.38 3.54
C TYR A 98 5.99 -11.43 2.60
N ASN A 99 4.88 -12.03 2.99
CA ASN A 99 4.18 -13.09 2.26
C ASN A 99 2.65 -12.86 2.18
N ALA A 100 2.12 -11.87 2.92
CA ALA A 100 0.75 -11.40 2.82
C ALA A 100 0.72 -9.91 2.48
N GLY A 101 -0.35 -9.46 1.83
CA GLY A 101 -0.53 -8.05 1.51
C GLY A 101 -1.96 -7.67 1.16
N GLY A 102 -2.21 -6.37 1.19
CA GLY A 102 -3.45 -5.72 0.83
C GLY A 102 -3.16 -4.46 0.02
N PHE A 103 -3.82 -4.27 -1.11
CA PHE A 103 -3.62 -3.09 -1.96
C PHE A 103 -4.95 -2.44 -2.31
N ALA A 104 -5.01 -1.12 -2.23
CA ALA A 104 -6.21 -0.35 -2.50
C ALA A 104 -5.90 0.95 -3.25
N THR A 105 -6.92 1.48 -3.92
CA THR A 105 -6.88 2.78 -4.59
C THR A 105 -8.16 3.56 -4.30
N ALA A 106 -8.07 4.89 -4.24
CA ALA A 106 -9.24 5.78 -4.27
C ALA A 106 -9.06 6.82 -5.38
N TRP A 107 -10.15 7.23 -6.03
CA TRP A 107 -10.13 8.18 -7.16
C TRP A 107 -11.35 9.11 -7.14
N ASP A 108 -11.15 10.41 -7.38
CA ASP A 108 -12.21 11.43 -7.41
C ASP A 108 -12.52 11.99 -8.81
N GLY A 109 -11.94 11.40 -9.87
CA GLY A 109 -12.01 11.92 -11.25
C GLY A 109 -10.76 12.68 -11.69
N ASN A 110 -9.94 13.17 -10.75
CA ASN A 110 -8.68 13.87 -11.05
C ASN A 110 -7.49 13.30 -10.27
N LYS A 111 -7.62 13.07 -8.96
CA LYS A 111 -6.58 12.55 -8.07
C LYS A 111 -6.84 11.07 -7.79
N MET A 112 -5.81 10.24 -7.96
CA MET A 112 -5.79 8.86 -7.47
C MET A 112 -4.82 8.75 -6.30
N THR A 113 -5.21 8.05 -5.25
CA THR A 113 -4.33 7.57 -4.18
C THR A 113 -4.19 6.05 -4.29
N ALA A 114 -3.05 5.51 -3.86
CA ALA A 114 -2.84 4.07 -3.76
C ALA A 114 -2.06 3.74 -2.50
N VAL A 115 -2.47 2.66 -1.83
CA VAL A 115 -1.84 2.15 -0.61
C VAL A 115 -1.59 0.66 -0.76
N GLY A 116 -0.45 0.19 -0.27
CA GLY A 116 -0.11 -1.22 -0.17
C GLY A 116 0.43 -1.55 1.21
N ASP A 117 -0.30 -2.38 1.95
CA ASP A 117 0.12 -2.94 3.24
C ASP A 117 0.70 -4.33 3.03
N PHE A 118 1.87 -4.59 3.62
CA PHE A 118 2.58 -5.87 3.57
C PHE A 118 2.74 -6.43 4.98
N ALA A 119 2.69 -7.74 5.12
CA ALA A 119 2.96 -8.39 6.40
C ALA A 119 3.66 -9.73 6.25
N ALA A 120 4.42 -10.09 7.28
CA ALA A 120 4.77 -11.48 7.53
C ALA A 120 3.60 -12.15 8.28
N SER A 121 3.12 -13.24 7.69
CA SER A 121 2.12 -14.15 8.26
C SER A 121 2.71 -15.04 9.35
#